data_AF-A0A125QIE6-F1
#
_entry.id   AF-A0A125QIE6-F1
#
_cell.length_a   1.000
_cell.length_b   1.000
_cell.length_c   1.000
_cell.angle_alpha   90.00
_cell.angle_beta   90.00
_cell.angle_gamma   90.00
#
_symmetry.space_group_name_H-M   'P 1'
#
loop_
_entity.id
_entity.type
_entity.pdbx_description
1 polymer ?
#
loop_
_entity_poly.entity_id
_entity_poly.type
_entity_poly.pdbx_seq_one_letter_code
_entity_poly.pdbx_strand_id
1 'polypeptide(L)'
;MSLTDSLKGLPGVYALAGDTDGIDGSEDNAGAIMTPCSYRRAEALGLSASDELDNNNGYGYFAALGDLIVTEPTRTNVNDFRAILILETANHDA
;
A
#
# COMPACT_ATOMS: atom_id res chain seq x y z
N MET A 1 -4.34 -2.02 -3.00
CA MET A 1 -5.37 -2.65 -2.15
C MET A 1 -5.40 -4.17 -2.22
N SER A 2 -5.62 -4.80 -3.38
CA SER A 2 -5.80 -6.27 -3.47
C SER A 2 -4.70 -7.10 -2.78
N LEU A 3 -3.43 -6.73 -2.96
CA LEU A 3 -2.31 -7.42 -2.28
C LEU A 3 -2.37 -7.23 -0.76
N THR A 4 -2.75 -6.04 -0.28
CA THR A 4 -2.92 -5.75 1.14
C THR A 4 -3.99 -6.61 1.78
N ASP A 5 -5.14 -6.75 1.12
CA ASP A 5 -6.22 -7.64 1.57
C ASP A 5 -5.81 -9.13 1.52
N SER A 6 -5.04 -9.52 0.50
CA SER A 6 -4.55 -10.90 0.37
C SER A 6 -3.53 -11.28 1.45
N LEU A 7 -2.63 -10.36 1.80
CA LEU A 7 -1.52 -10.63 2.72
C LEU A 7 -1.88 -10.43 4.19
N LYS A 8 -2.91 -9.63 4.50
CA LYS A 8 -3.41 -9.39 5.87
C LYS A 8 -2.32 -9.13 6.92
N GLY A 9 -1.29 -8.37 6.53
CA GLY A 9 -0.16 -8.04 7.40
C GLY A 9 0.90 -9.14 7.54
N LEU A 10 1.06 -10.00 6.53
CA LEU A 10 2.10 -11.03 6.49
C LEU A 10 3.47 -10.46 6.92
N PRO A 11 4.08 -10.99 8.01
CA PRO A 11 5.36 -10.51 8.50
C PRO A 11 6.47 -10.58 7.43
N GLY A 12 7.36 -9.60 7.43
CA GLY A 12 8.51 -9.55 6.52
C GLY A 12 8.18 -9.12 5.08
N VAL A 13 6.91 -8.96 4.72
CA VAL A 13 6.51 -8.58 3.35
C VAL A 13 6.07 -7.12 3.28
N TYR A 14 6.72 -6.38 2.39
CA TYR A 14 6.42 -5.00 2.06
C TYR A 14 6.08 -4.91 0.58
N ALA A 15 5.19 -4.00 0.22
CA ALA A 15 4.83 -3.76 -1.17
C ALA A 15 4.69 -2.28 -1.44
N LEU A 16 5.02 -1.88 -2.64
CA LEU A 16 4.88 -0.52 -3.14
C LEU A 16 4.21 -0.57 -4.50
N ALA A 17 3.25 0.32 -4.70
CA ALA A 17 2.69 0.61 -6.00
C ALA A 17 2.69 2.11 -6.20
N GLY A 18 3.25 2.60 -7.30
CA GLY A 18 3.05 3.98 -7.71
C GLY A 18 3.30 4.23 -9.19
N ASP A 19 2.72 5.31 -9.67
CA ASP A 19 2.71 5.72 -11.07
C ASP A 19 3.81 6.76 -11.29
N THR A 20 4.56 6.59 -12.37
CA THR A 20 5.83 7.29 -12.53
C THR A 20 5.69 8.76 -12.89
N ASP A 21 4.50 9.23 -13.25
CA ASP A 21 4.17 10.65 -13.43
C ASP A 21 3.86 11.39 -12.13
N GLY A 22 3.73 10.64 -11.03
CA GLY A 22 3.49 11.16 -9.70
C GLY A 22 2.02 11.31 -9.33
N ILE A 23 1.10 10.80 -10.17
CA ILE A 23 -0.35 10.90 -9.97
C ILE A 23 -0.99 9.52 -10.22
N ASP A 24 -1.63 8.96 -9.19
CA ASP A 24 -2.40 7.71 -9.23
C ASP A 24 -3.89 8.08 -9.29
N GLY A 25 -4.49 7.97 -10.47
CA GLY A 25 -5.91 8.29 -10.69
C GLY A 25 -6.18 9.80 -10.79
N SER A 26 -7.08 10.31 -9.95
CA SER A 26 -7.52 11.72 -9.91
C SER A 26 -7.03 12.47 -8.67
N GLU A 27 -6.14 11.85 -7.89
CA GLU A 27 -5.74 12.24 -6.55
C GLU A 27 -4.28 12.73 -6.54
N ASP A 28 -3.82 13.31 -5.42
CA ASP A 28 -2.52 13.97 -5.34
C ASP A 28 -1.34 13.02 -5.01
N ASN A 29 -1.61 11.72 -4.83
CA ASN A 29 -0.59 10.72 -4.52
C ASN A 29 -0.06 10.07 -5.81
N ALA A 30 1.20 9.69 -5.80
CA ALA A 30 1.78 8.83 -6.82
C ALA A 30 1.40 7.35 -6.62
N GLY A 31 0.88 6.98 -5.44
CA GLY A 31 0.52 5.61 -5.11
C GLY A 31 0.55 5.38 -3.61
N ALA A 32 0.89 4.17 -3.17
CA ALA A 32 0.92 3.78 -1.76
C ALA A 32 1.96 2.71 -1.43
N ILE A 33 2.32 2.65 -0.15
CA ILE A 33 3.15 1.60 0.43
C ILE A 33 2.32 0.73 1.40
N MET A 34 2.55 -0.57 1.36
CA MET A 34 2.02 -1.52 2.33
C MET A 34 3.17 -2.07 3.16
N THR A 35 3.01 -2.01 4.48
CA THR A 35 3.92 -2.64 5.45
C THR A 35 3.22 -3.82 6.12
N PRO A 36 3.96 -4.73 6.79
CA PRO A 36 3.37 -5.77 7.62
C PRO A 36 2.44 -5.23 8.74
N CYS A 37 2.67 -3.99 9.17
CA CYS A 37 1.88 -3.34 10.21
C CYS A 37 0.62 -2.65 9.68
N SER A 38 0.52 -2.37 8.37
CA SER A 38 -0.56 -1.56 7.79
C SER A 38 -1.94 -2.19 8.05
N TYR A 39 -2.07 -3.53 7.97
CA TYR A 39 -3.34 -4.22 8.21
C TYR A 39 -3.85 -4.03 9.65
N ARG A 40 -2.99 -4.29 10.66
CA ARG A 40 -3.34 -4.10 12.07
C ARG A 40 -3.66 -2.63 12.39
N ARG A 41 -2.93 -1.69 11.78
CA ARG A 41 -3.20 -0.26 11.95
C ARG A 41 -4.56 0.13 11.40
N ALA A 42 -4.97 -0.44 10.26
CA ALA A 42 -6.29 -0.22 9.69
C ALA A 42 -7.40 -0.80 10.57
N GLU A 43 -7.24 -2.02 11.07
CA GLU A 43 -8.20 -2.63 12.01
C GLU A 43 -8.37 -1.78 13.27
N ALA A 44 -7.28 -1.22 13.81
CA ALA A 44 -7.33 -0.33 14.96
C ALA A 44 -8.08 0.99 14.70
N LEU A 45 -8.22 1.38 13.43
CA LEU A 45 -9.02 2.52 12.98
C LEU A 45 -10.44 2.12 12.54
N GLY A 46 -10.80 0.83 12.63
CA GLY A 46 -12.09 0.31 12.18
C GLY A 46 -12.22 0.19 10.66
N LEU A 47 -11.10 0.17 9.93
CA LEU A 47 -11.06 0.06 8.47
C LEU A 47 -10.89 -1.40 8.04
N SER A 48 -11.70 -1.85 7.07
CA SER A 48 -11.64 -3.18 6.46
C SER A 48 -11.00 -3.09 5.08
N ALA A 49 -9.88 -3.77 4.86
CA ALA A 49 -9.21 -3.78 3.55
C ALA A 49 -10.09 -4.37 2.43
N SER A 50 -10.94 -5.34 2.76
CA SER A 50 -11.91 -5.93 1.83
C SER A 50 -13.00 -4.93 1.45
N ASP A 51 -13.57 -4.24 2.43
CA ASP A 51 -14.66 -3.28 2.20
C ASP A 51 -14.16 -2.10 1.37
N GLU A 52 -12.96 -1.60 1.66
CA GLU A 52 -12.36 -0.51 0.88
C GLU A 52 -11.97 -0.96 -0.54
N LEU A 53 -11.57 -2.23 -0.72
CA LEU A 53 -11.33 -2.80 -2.04
C LEU A 53 -12.62 -2.89 -2.86
N ASP A 54 -13.70 -3.39 -2.27
CA ASP A 54 -15.02 -3.50 -2.91
C ASP A 54 -15.59 -2.11 -3.28
N ASN A 55 -15.28 -1.10 -2.47
CA ASN A 55 -15.66 0.29 -2.71
C ASN A 55 -14.71 1.06 -3.65
N ASN A 56 -13.67 0.42 -4.20
CA ASN A 56 -12.60 1.07 -4.97
C ASN A 56 -11.92 2.26 -4.24
N ASN A 57 -11.90 2.24 -2.91
CA ASN A 57 -11.39 3.32 -2.07
C ASN A 57 -9.99 3.00 -1.52
N GLY A 58 -9.05 2.72 -2.43
CA GLY A 58 -7.65 2.50 -2.04
C GLY A 58 -6.99 3.75 -1.45
N TYR A 59 -7.30 4.92 -2.02
CA TYR A 59 -6.80 6.20 -1.55
C TYR A 59 -7.16 6.42 -0.06
N GLY A 60 -8.45 6.32 0.30
CA GLY A 60 -8.91 6.56 1.67
C GLY A 60 -8.26 5.63 2.69
N TYR A 61 -8.10 4.35 2.35
CA TYR A 61 -7.44 3.37 3.21
C TYR A 61 -5.99 3.77 3.54
N PHE A 62 -5.17 4.04 2.52
CA PHE A 62 -3.77 4.40 2.73
C PHE A 62 -3.60 5.83 3.27
N ALA A 63 -4.51 6.76 2.96
CA ALA A 63 -4.54 8.10 3.53
C ALA A 63 -4.74 8.07 5.04
N ALA A 64 -5.69 7.28 5.53
CA ALA A 64 -5.96 7.12 6.96
C ALA A 64 -4.75 6.53 7.72
N LEU A 65 -3.94 5.73 7.03
CA LEU A 65 -2.69 5.19 7.55
C LEU A 65 -1.50 6.14 7.38
N GLY A 66 -1.60 7.21 6.59
CA GLY A 66 -0.43 8.02 6.22
C GLY A 66 0.60 7.23 5.40
N ASP A 67 0.15 6.19 4.68
CA ASP A 67 0.98 5.28 3.89
C ASP A 67 0.88 5.61 2.38
N LEU A 68 0.41 6.81 2.02
CA LEU A 68 0.44 7.32 0.65
C LEU A 68 1.86 7.72 0.24
N ILE A 69 2.18 7.51 -1.03
CA ILE A 69 3.41 7.99 -1.64
C ILE A 69 3.08 9.28 -2.38
N VAL A 70 3.69 10.38 -1.99
CA VAL A 70 3.53 11.69 -2.64
C VAL A 70 4.88 12.13 -3.17
N THR A 71 5.02 12.16 -4.49
CA THR A 71 6.28 12.58 -5.16
C THR A 71 6.20 13.98 -5.74
N GLU A 72 5.01 14.58 -5.79
CA GLU A 72 4.65 15.68 -6.70
C GLU A 72 4.80 15.26 -8.19
N PRO A 73 4.44 16.12 -9.16
CA PRO A 73 4.60 15.80 -10.57
C PRO A 73 6.07 15.57 -10.95
N THR A 74 6.37 14.36 -11.42
CA THR A 74 7.75 13.97 -11.81
C THR A 74 8.12 14.45 -13.21
N ARG A 75 7.11 14.82 -14.02
CA ARG A 75 7.21 15.28 -15.42
C ARG A 75 7.74 14.22 -16.40
N THR A 76 7.63 12.95 -16.05
CA THR A 76 7.87 11.81 -16.95
C THR A 76 6.80 10.77 -16.72
N ASN A 77 6.40 10.02 -17.76
CA ASN A 77 5.46 8.91 -17.59
C ASN A 77 5.99 7.69 -18.35
N VAL A 78 6.40 6.66 -17.59
CA VAL A 78 6.74 5.33 -18.10
C VAL A 78 5.79 4.26 -17.53
N ASN A 79 4.56 4.66 -17.22
CA ASN A 79 3.49 3.90 -16.56
C ASN A 79 3.83 3.57 -15.09
N ASP A 80 3.33 2.43 -14.64
CA ASP A 80 3.35 1.94 -13.28
C ASP A 80 4.70 1.35 -12.86
N PHE A 81 5.12 1.64 -11.64
CA PHE A 81 6.17 0.92 -10.93
C PHE A 81 5.59 0.18 -9.73
N ARG A 82 5.91 -1.12 -9.62
CA ARG A 82 5.48 -1.98 -8.53
C ARG A 82 6.70 -2.73 -7.98
N ALA A 83 6.85 -2.77 -6.66
CA ALA A 83 7.95 -3.47 -6.01
C ALA A 83 7.43 -4.24 -4.79
N ILE A 84 8.01 -5.42 -4.55
CA ILE A 84 7.73 -6.24 -3.37
C ILE A 84 9.07 -6.58 -2.73
N LEU A 85 9.19 -6.31 -1.44
CA LEU A 85 10.36 -6.66 -0.63
C LEU A 85 9.95 -7.74 0.36
N ILE A 86 10.67 -8.86 0.33
CA ILE A 86 10.50 -9.98 1.26
C ILE A 86 11.79 -10.06 2.08
N LEU A 87 11.66 -9.80 3.38
CA LEU A 87 12.74 -9.95 4.34
C LEU A 87 12.68 -11.34 4.97
N GLU A 88 13.83 -11.90 5.29
CA GLU A 88 13.92 -13.09 6.12
C GLU A 88 13.35 -12.76 7.51
N THR A 89 12.20 -13.31 7.84
CA THR A 89 11.70 -13.33 9.21
C THR A 89 12.51 -14.36 9.98
N ALA A 90 13.00 -14.01 11.17
CA ALA A 90 13.74 -14.93 12.02
C ALA A 90 13.00 -16.29 12.10
N ASN A 91 13.69 -17.36 11.68
CA ASN A 91 13.15 -18.72 11.78
C ASN A 91 12.73 -18.98 13.23
N HIS A 92 11.48 -19.39 13.42
CA HIS A 92 11.09 -20.12 14.62
C HIS A 92 11.68 -21.53 14.51
N ASP A 93 13.00 -21.64 14.67
CA ASP A 93 13.68 -22.89 14.99
C ASP A 93 14.17 -22.80 16.44
N ALA A 94 13.28 -23.13 17.37
CA ALA A 94 13.60 -23.69 18.70
C ALA A 94 12.34 -24.34 19.31
#